data_AF-A0A1X0D389-F1
#
_entry.id   AF-A0A1X0D389-F1
#
_cell.length_a   1.000
_cell.length_b   1.000
_cell.length_c   1.000
_cell.angle_alpha   90.00
_cell.angle_beta   90.00
_cell.angle_gamma   90.00
#
_symmetry.space_group_name_H-M   'P 1'
#
loop_
_entity.id
_entity.type
_entity.pdbx_description
1 polymer ?
#
loop_
_entity_poly.entity_id
_entity_poly.type
_entity_poly.pdbx_seq_one_letter_code
_entity_poly.pdbx_strand_id
1 'polypeptide(L)'
;MVGLGTAAGALLTATMTPVVAAPSAQAGVLDLIINPIIQPVMGAASTAAAAGTTAINGIGAGALAGLHTGALQGLTNSLNASAAAFQGVHSAALASITNSLTASAAAFNTGGLNAALEGLHASAAAAFSGGGLDAAVAAANSPKAALNNLVYGAFSNVYTMVYTAGQTWIASPTGQQVDGVINGPFVALFGRDLIGNGVNGFTGANTSPIGGIGANGSLADGGFLFGNGGTGAAGTAAHHTGFAGGAAGL
;
A
#
# COMPACT_ATOMS: atom_id res chain seq x y z
N MET A 1 14.78 -40.75 10.25
CA MET A 1 15.52 -42.03 10.13
C MET A 1 14.82 -43.03 11.03
N VAL A 2 14.58 -44.26 10.55
CA VAL A 2 13.80 -45.35 11.18
C VAL A 2 12.28 -45.12 11.06
N GLY A 3 11.46 -45.99 10.48
CA GLY A 3 11.61 -47.35 9.95
C GLY A 3 10.22 -48.00 9.85
N LEU A 4 10.16 -49.16 9.20
CA LEU A 4 9.01 -50.09 9.00
C LEU A 4 8.11 -49.73 7.80
N GLY A 5 7.96 -50.57 6.77
CA GLY A 5 8.23 -52.00 6.66
C GLY A 5 6.92 -52.74 6.40
N THR A 6 6.66 -52.98 5.11
CA THR A 6 6.05 -54.18 4.51
C THR A 6 5.10 -55.03 5.35
N ALA A 7 3.81 -55.02 4.99
CA ALA A 7 2.95 -56.21 4.99
C ALA A 7 1.76 -56.02 4.04
N ALA A 8 2.01 -56.10 2.72
CA ALA A 8 0.95 -56.38 1.77
C ALA A 8 0.54 -57.85 1.93
N GLY A 9 -0.39 -58.12 2.85
CA GLY A 9 -1.00 -59.43 3.01
C GLY A 9 -1.92 -59.70 1.82
N ALA A 10 -1.41 -60.38 0.79
CA ALA A 10 -2.25 -61.01 -0.22
C ALA A 10 -2.97 -62.21 0.44
N LEU A 11 -4.13 -61.95 1.04
CA LEU A 11 -5.05 -63.01 1.44
C LEU A 11 -5.67 -63.59 0.16
N LEU A 12 -5.09 -64.68 -0.32
CA LEU A 12 -5.67 -65.52 -1.34
C LEU A 12 -6.84 -66.28 -0.70
N THR A 13 -8.00 -65.61 -0.60
CA THR A 13 -9.26 -66.26 -0.24
C THR A 13 -9.62 -67.21 -1.38
N ALA A 14 -9.25 -68.47 -1.21
CA ALA A 14 -9.79 -69.57 -1.99
C ALA A 14 -11.25 -69.75 -1.56
N THR A 15 -12.17 -69.11 -2.28
CA THR A 15 -13.59 -69.46 -2.21
C THR A 15 -13.76 -70.82 -2.87
N MET A 16 -13.56 -71.90 -2.10
CA MET A 16 -14.15 -73.18 -2.46
C MET A 16 -15.66 -73.00 -2.36
N THR A 17 -16.29 -72.68 -3.49
CA THR A 17 -17.74 -72.78 -3.62
C THR A 17 -18.12 -74.20 -3.21
N PRO A 18 -19.07 -74.39 -2.27
CA PRO A 18 -19.55 -75.72 -1.98
C PRO A 18 -20.06 -76.32 -3.29
N VAL A 19 -19.48 -77.45 -3.71
CA VAL A 19 -20.13 -78.30 -4.71
C VAL A 19 -21.37 -78.83 -4.01
N VAL A 20 -22.49 -78.14 -4.22
CA VAL A 20 -23.82 -78.63 -3.88
C VAL A 20 -23.94 -79.98 -4.57
N ALA A 21 -24.00 -81.05 -3.77
CA ALA A 21 -24.42 -82.35 -4.27
C ALA A 21 -25.72 -82.14 -5.04
N ALA A 22 -25.78 -82.62 -6.29
CA ALA A 22 -26.95 -82.45 -7.15
C ALA A 22 -28.22 -82.81 -6.36
N PRO A 23 -29.25 -81.95 -6.34
CA PRO A 23 -30.47 -82.23 -5.60
C PRO A 23 -31.02 -83.60 -6.02
N SER A 24 -31.43 -84.42 -5.06
CA SER A 24 -32.30 -85.55 -5.39
C SER A 24 -33.57 -84.96 -6.02
N ALA A 25 -33.78 -85.25 -7.30
CA ALA A 25 -35.00 -84.83 -7.99
C ALA A 25 -36.18 -85.67 -7.46
N GLN A 26 -36.75 -85.27 -6.33
CA GLN A 26 -38.11 -85.68 -5.97
C GLN A 26 -39.10 -84.81 -6.77
N ALA A 27 -39.24 -85.12 -8.06
CA ALA A 27 -40.20 -84.48 -8.96
C ALA A 27 -41.63 -84.91 -8.62
N GLY A 28 -42.18 -84.36 -7.53
CA GLY A 28 -43.62 -84.38 -7.28
C GLY A 28 -44.35 -83.32 -8.11
N VAL A 29 -45.65 -83.49 -8.34
CA VAL A 29 -46.49 -82.48 -9.02
C VAL A 29 -46.45 -81.10 -8.36
N LEU A 30 -46.19 -81.06 -7.05
CA LEU A 30 -46.03 -79.81 -6.29
C LEU A 30 -44.73 -79.09 -6.65
N ASP A 31 -43.64 -79.81 -6.91
CA ASP A 31 -42.34 -79.22 -7.26
C ASP A 31 -42.35 -78.65 -8.70
N LEU A 32 -43.11 -79.29 -9.60
CA LEU A 32 -43.35 -78.80 -10.97
C LEU A 32 -44.17 -77.49 -10.99
N ILE A 33 -45.06 -77.29 -10.02
CA ILE A 33 -45.91 -76.09 -9.92
C ILE A 33 -45.22 -74.97 -9.12
N ILE A 34 -44.47 -75.32 -8.07
CA ILE A 34 -43.90 -74.35 -7.13
C ILE A 34 -42.54 -73.80 -7.61
N ASN A 35 -41.66 -74.63 -8.19
CA ASN A 35 -40.33 -74.17 -8.63
C ASN A 35 -40.35 -73.00 -9.61
N PRO A 36 -41.24 -72.95 -10.63
CA PRO A 36 -41.31 -71.81 -11.54
C PRO A 36 -41.63 -70.48 -10.84
N ILE A 37 -42.29 -70.54 -9.66
CA ILE A 37 -42.71 -69.37 -8.89
C ILE A 37 -41.62 -68.94 -7.90
N ILE A 38 -40.95 -69.90 -7.26
CA ILE A 38 -39.91 -69.61 -6.26
C ILE A 38 -38.60 -69.14 -6.90
N GLN A 39 -38.21 -69.68 -8.05
CA GLN A 39 -36.94 -69.33 -8.71
C GLN A 39 -36.80 -67.83 -9.05
N PRO A 40 -37.81 -67.16 -9.67
CA PRO A 40 -37.76 -65.72 -9.90
C PRO A 40 -37.70 -64.89 -8.62
N VAL A 41 -38.40 -65.31 -7.57
CA VAL A 41 -38.44 -64.61 -6.27
C VAL A 41 -37.08 -64.71 -5.57
N MET A 42 -36.46 -65.88 -5.56
CA MET A 42 -35.11 -66.05 -5.02
C MET A 42 -34.08 -65.24 -5.82
N GLY A 43 -34.18 -65.25 -7.16
CA GLY A 43 -33.33 -64.42 -8.01
C GLY A 43 -33.45 -62.93 -7.69
N ALA A 44 -34.67 -62.42 -7.59
CA ALA A 44 -34.94 -61.03 -7.21
C ALA A 44 -34.42 -60.70 -5.79
N ALA A 45 -34.59 -61.62 -4.83
CA ALA A 45 -34.09 -61.45 -3.47
C ALA A 45 -32.55 -61.42 -3.42
N SER A 46 -31.88 -62.28 -4.19
CA SER A 46 -30.41 -62.27 -4.30
C SER A 46 -29.89 -61.01 -4.99
N THR A 47 -30.56 -60.51 -6.03
CA THR A 47 -30.21 -59.23 -6.67
C THR A 47 -30.41 -58.06 -5.72
N ALA A 48 -31.51 -58.03 -4.96
CA ALA A 48 -31.77 -57.00 -3.95
C ALA A 48 -30.73 -57.03 -2.81
N ALA A 49 -30.34 -58.22 -2.34
CA ALA A 49 -29.30 -58.38 -1.35
C ALA A 49 -27.93 -57.88 -1.87
N ALA A 50 -27.56 -58.22 -3.11
CA ALA A 50 -26.33 -57.75 -3.74
C ALA A 50 -26.31 -56.22 -3.93
N ALA A 51 -27.44 -55.63 -4.32
CA ALA A 51 -27.61 -54.18 -4.43
C ALA A 51 -27.49 -53.51 -3.05
N GLY A 52 -28.09 -54.10 -2.01
CA GLY A 52 -27.98 -53.64 -0.63
C GLY A 52 -26.54 -53.65 -0.11
N THR A 53 -25.81 -54.74 -0.31
CA THR A 53 -24.38 -54.84 0.03
C THR A 53 -23.54 -53.80 -0.72
N THR A 54 -23.83 -53.59 -2.01
CA THR A 54 -23.12 -52.58 -2.82
C THR A 54 -23.39 -51.16 -2.32
N ALA A 55 -24.64 -50.85 -1.96
CA ALA A 55 -25.01 -49.55 -1.40
C ALA A 55 -24.33 -49.29 -0.05
N ILE A 56 -24.31 -50.28 0.85
CA ILE A 56 -23.65 -50.19 2.16
C ILE A 56 -22.14 -50.00 2.00
N ASN A 57 -21.50 -50.78 1.11
CA ASN A 57 -20.08 -50.63 0.81
C ASN A 57 -19.76 -49.26 0.17
N GLY A 58 -20.65 -48.75 -0.68
CA GLY A 58 -20.55 -47.43 -1.29
C GLY A 58 -20.61 -46.29 -0.28
N ILE A 59 -21.45 -46.42 0.75
CA ILE A 59 -21.50 -45.46 1.87
C ILE A 59 -20.17 -45.49 2.65
N GLY A 60 -19.66 -46.67 2.99
CA GLY A 60 -18.40 -46.79 3.76
C GLY A 60 -17.17 -46.26 3.01
N ALA A 61 -17.00 -46.61 1.73
CA ALA A 61 -15.81 -46.23 0.97
C ALA A 61 -15.93 -44.83 0.34
N GLY A 62 -17.07 -44.52 -0.28
CA GLY A 62 -17.28 -43.27 -1.00
C GLY A 62 -17.54 -42.07 -0.09
N ALA A 63 -18.33 -42.24 0.97
CA ALA A 63 -18.62 -41.13 1.89
C ALA A 63 -17.40 -40.82 2.77
N LEU A 64 -16.65 -41.84 3.20
CA LEU A 64 -15.41 -41.63 3.96
C LEU A 64 -14.31 -41.02 3.08
N ALA A 65 -14.16 -41.47 1.83
CA ALA A 65 -13.25 -40.83 0.87
C ALA A 65 -13.67 -39.38 0.57
N GLY A 66 -14.97 -39.10 0.42
CA GLY A 66 -15.49 -37.75 0.22
C GLY A 66 -15.25 -36.83 1.42
N LEU A 67 -15.43 -37.33 2.65
CA LEU A 67 -15.10 -36.60 3.87
C LEU A 67 -13.60 -36.32 3.98
N HIS A 68 -12.78 -37.33 3.69
CA HIS A 68 -11.32 -37.23 3.79
C HIS A 68 -10.72 -36.33 2.70
N THR A 69 -11.20 -36.41 1.46
CA THR A 69 -10.67 -35.63 0.34
C THR A 69 -11.30 -34.24 0.25
N GLY A 70 -12.58 -34.07 0.57
CA GLY A 70 -13.25 -32.77 0.44
C GLY A 70 -13.09 -31.90 1.68
N ALA A 71 -13.50 -32.41 2.84
CA ALA A 71 -13.57 -31.61 4.06
C ALA A 71 -12.16 -31.35 4.64
N LEU A 72 -11.30 -32.36 4.68
CA LEU A 72 -9.94 -32.19 5.22
C LEU A 72 -9.06 -31.34 4.30
N GLN A 73 -9.21 -31.48 2.98
CA GLN A 73 -8.53 -30.61 2.00
C GLN A 73 -9.04 -29.17 2.12
N GLY A 74 -10.36 -28.97 2.29
CA GLY A 74 -10.95 -27.66 2.56
C GLY A 74 -10.40 -27.01 3.82
N LEU A 75 -10.30 -27.76 4.92
CA LEU A 75 -9.71 -27.28 6.17
C LEU A 75 -8.22 -26.93 6.00
N THR A 76 -7.47 -27.76 5.29
CA THR A 76 -6.04 -27.53 5.01
C THR A 76 -5.84 -26.25 4.19
N ASN A 77 -6.64 -26.07 3.14
CA ASN A 77 -6.61 -24.87 2.31
C ASN A 77 -6.97 -23.63 3.13
N SER A 78 -7.99 -23.73 3.99
CA SER A 78 -8.40 -22.63 4.86
C SER A 78 -7.33 -22.25 5.87
N LEU A 79 -6.65 -23.23 6.48
CA LEU A 79 -5.54 -22.98 7.41
C LEU A 79 -4.35 -22.33 6.70
N ASN A 80 -4.01 -22.81 5.50
CA ASN A 80 -2.92 -22.25 4.71
C ASN A 80 -3.22 -20.81 4.27
N ALA A 81 -4.46 -20.52 3.86
CA ALA A 81 -4.90 -19.17 3.53
C ALA A 81 -4.87 -18.24 4.75
N SER A 82 -5.33 -18.71 5.92
CA SER A 82 -5.25 -17.96 7.18
C SER A 82 -3.81 -17.67 7.60
N ALA A 83 -2.90 -18.65 7.46
CA ALA A 83 -1.48 -18.46 7.74
C ALA A 83 -0.85 -17.42 6.80
N ALA A 84 -1.15 -17.49 5.51
CA ALA A 84 -0.68 -16.51 4.52
C ALA A 84 -1.23 -15.10 4.81
N ALA A 85 -2.51 -14.99 5.17
CA ALA A 85 -3.12 -13.72 5.54
C ALA A 85 -2.49 -13.13 6.81
N PHE A 86 -2.27 -13.94 7.84
CA PHE A 86 -1.62 -13.51 9.07
C PHE A 86 -0.19 -13.01 8.80
N GLN A 87 0.60 -13.76 8.02
CA GLN A 87 1.96 -13.34 7.66
C GLN A 87 1.97 -12.08 6.81
N GLY A 88 1.03 -11.94 5.87
CA GLY A 88 0.88 -10.72 5.07
C GLY A 88 0.56 -9.49 5.91
N VAL A 89 -0.41 -9.59 6.82
CA VAL A 89 -0.78 -8.51 7.75
C VAL A 89 0.39 -8.19 8.68
N HIS A 90 1.05 -9.20 9.24
CA HIS A 90 2.19 -9.01 10.12
C HIS A 90 3.36 -8.31 9.41
N SER A 91 3.72 -8.76 8.20
CA SER A 91 4.79 -8.18 7.40
C SER A 91 4.49 -6.73 7.00
N ALA A 92 3.26 -6.46 6.56
CA ALA A 92 2.84 -5.11 6.19
C ALA A 92 2.82 -4.16 7.41
N ALA A 93 2.30 -4.63 8.55
CA ALA A 93 2.28 -3.85 9.78
C ALA A 93 3.71 -3.54 10.26
N LEU A 94 4.60 -4.54 10.23
CA LEU A 94 5.99 -4.34 10.62
C LEU A 94 6.71 -3.36 9.69
N ALA A 95 6.53 -3.50 8.37
CA ALA A 95 7.09 -2.56 7.39
C ALA A 95 6.58 -1.12 7.61
N SER A 96 5.28 -0.97 7.89
CA SER A 96 4.69 0.34 8.20
C SER A 96 5.27 0.95 9.47
N ILE A 97 5.42 0.15 10.54
CA ILE A 97 6.03 0.59 11.79
C ILE A 97 7.48 1.03 11.55
N THR A 98 8.26 0.22 10.84
CA THR A 98 9.64 0.55 10.49
C THR A 98 9.72 1.86 9.70
N ASN A 99 8.91 2.02 8.66
CA ASN A 99 8.90 3.24 7.87
C ASN A 99 8.51 4.48 8.70
N SER A 100 7.53 4.34 9.59
CA SER A 100 7.11 5.41 10.50
C SER A 100 8.18 5.77 11.53
N LEU A 101 8.94 4.79 12.04
CA LEU A 101 10.08 5.03 12.92
C LEU A 101 11.23 5.69 12.17
N THR A 102 11.53 5.25 10.95
CA THR A 102 12.57 5.86 10.12
C THR A 102 12.23 7.30 9.76
N ALA A 103 10.97 7.59 9.39
CA ALA A 103 10.50 8.95 9.13
C ALA A 103 10.57 9.83 10.39
N SER A 104 10.13 9.30 11.55
CA SER A 104 10.25 9.99 12.82
C SER A 104 11.71 10.28 13.16
N ALA A 105 12.58 9.27 13.09
CA ALA A 105 14.01 9.40 13.36
C ALA A 105 14.68 10.38 12.38
N ALA A 106 14.28 10.39 11.11
CA ALA A 106 14.74 11.38 10.14
C ALA A 106 14.31 12.78 10.58
N ALA A 107 13.04 13.01 10.94
CA ALA A 107 12.58 14.31 11.43
C ALA A 107 13.32 14.80 12.70
N PHE A 108 13.65 13.87 13.62
CA PHE A 108 14.48 14.16 14.79
C PHE A 108 15.95 14.45 14.40
N ASN A 109 16.52 13.68 13.46
CA ASN A 109 17.95 13.69 13.13
C ASN A 109 18.33 14.70 12.03
N THR A 110 17.42 15.09 11.13
CA THR A 110 17.63 16.14 10.13
C THR A 110 17.61 17.55 10.74
N GLY A 111 17.90 17.64 12.04
CA GLY A 111 18.15 18.90 12.71
C GLY A 111 16.92 19.77 12.87
N GLY A 112 15.68 19.27 12.75
CA GLY A 112 14.48 20.10 12.97
C GLY A 112 14.44 20.68 14.39
N LEU A 113 14.70 19.83 15.39
CA LEU A 113 14.80 20.25 16.79
C LEU A 113 16.11 20.98 17.09
N ASN A 114 17.24 20.52 16.55
CA ASN A 114 18.52 21.24 16.75
C ASN A 114 18.49 22.63 16.12
N ALA A 115 17.95 22.80 14.92
CA ALA A 115 17.80 24.09 14.26
C ALA A 115 16.77 24.98 14.96
N ALA A 116 15.69 24.41 15.51
CA ALA A 116 14.75 25.16 16.34
C ALA A 116 15.41 25.64 17.64
N LEU A 117 16.25 24.81 18.27
CA LEU A 117 16.95 25.13 19.51
C LEU A 117 18.11 26.12 19.28
N GLU A 118 18.89 25.94 18.21
CA GLU A 118 19.91 26.88 17.74
C GLU A 118 19.27 28.22 17.33
N GLY A 119 18.11 28.18 16.66
CA GLY A 119 17.33 29.37 16.32
C GLY A 119 16.81 30.11 17.56
N LEU A 120 16.37 29.38 18.59
CA LEU A 120 15.98 29.95 19.87
C LEU A 120 17.19 30.57 20.59
N HIS A 121 18.33 29.88 20.65
CA HIS A 121 19.56 30.42 21.21
C HIS A 121 20.06 31.65 20.47
N ALA A 122 20.03 31.64 19.13
CA ALA A 122 20.39 32.78 18.31
C ALA A 122 19.41 33.95 18.50
N SER A 123 18.10 33.68 18.62
CA SER A 123 17.09 34.70 18.92
C SER A 123 17.27 35.31 20.32
N ALA A 124 17.58 34.49 21.32
CA ALA A 124 17.84 34.96 22.68
C ALA A 124 19.15 35.75 22.74
N ALA A 125 20.21 35.26 22.11
CA ALA A 125 21.47 35.97 21.98
C ALA A 125 21.31 37.29 21.22
N ALA A 126 20.57 37.33 20.11
CA ALA A 126 20.29 38.56 19.39
C ALA A 126 19.47 39.56 20.23
N ALA A 127 18.50 39.08 21.02
CA ALA A 127 17.74 39.91 21.95
C ALA A 127 18.62 40.53 23.05
N PHE A 128 19.68 39.86 23.50
CA PHE A 128 20.59 40.38 24.53
C PHE A 128 21.84 41.09 23.99
N SER A 129 22.29 40.78 22.78
CA SER A 129 23.57 41.23 22.21
C SER A 129 23.44 42.17 21.01
N GLY A 130 22.36 42.04 20.23
CA GLY A 130 22.17 42.74 18.94
C GLY A 130 21.46 44.10 19.05
N GLY A 131 21.53 44.73 20.22
CA GLY A 131 20.88 46.01 20.47
C GLY A 131 19.51 45.91 21.13
N GLY A 132 19.14 44.83 21.82
CA GLY A 132 17.93 44.83 22.66
C GLY A 132 18.06 45.73 23.90
N LEU A 133 19.26 45.83 24.46
CA LEU A 133 19.57 46.81 25.52
C LEU A 133 19.69 48.23 24.94
N ASP A 134 20.33 48.39 23.79
CA ASP A 134 20.39 49.68 23.08
C ASP A 134 19.02 50.12 22.54
N ALA A 135 18.13 49.19 22.18
CA ALA A 135 16.75 49.45 21.79
C ALA A 135 15.89 49.80 23.00
N ALA A 136 16.16 49.25 24.19
CA ALA A 136 15.53 49.69 25.43
C ALA A 136 15.96 51.13 25.78
N VAL A 137 17.24 51.47 25.60
CA VAL A 137 17.78 52.84 25.78
C VAL A 137 17.32 53.80 24.68
N ALA A 138 17.23 53.36 23.43
CA ALA A 138 16.70 54.13 22.31
C ALA A 138 15.18 54.29 22.37
N ALA A 139 14.44 53.32 22.93
CA ALA A 139 13.03 53.44 23.23
C ALA A 139 12.76 54.50 24.30
N ALA A 140 13.67 54.68 25.27
CA ALA A 140 13.58 55.75 26.25
C ALA A 140 13.77 57.15 25.60
N ASN A 141 14.62 57.26 24.58
CA ASN A 141 14.94 58.53 23.90
C ASN A 141 14.08 58.81 22.65
N SER A 142 13.51 57.78 22.02
CA SER A 142 12.66 57.86 20.83
C SER A 142 11.76 56.60 20.74
N PRO A 143 10.70 56.53 21.58
CA PRO A 143 9.85 55.34 21.72
C PRO A 143 9.23 54.88 20.40
N LYS A 144 8.88 55.84 19.52
CA LYS A 144 8.31 55.58 18.20
C LYS A 144 9.29 54.88 17.26
N ALA A 145 10.57 55.28 17.26
CA ALA A 145 11.59 54.68 16.41
C ALA A 145 11.96 53.27 16.88
N ALA A 146 12.05 53.07 18.20
CA ALA A 146 12.31 51.75 18.76
C ALA A 146 11.15 50.77 18.53
N LEU A 147 9.90 51.22 18.71
CA LEU A 147 8.73 50.40 18.37
C LEU A 147 8.70 50.06 16.89
N ASN A 148 8.98 51.04 16.01
CA ASN A 148 9.05 50.82 14.57
C ASN A 148 10.12 49.76 14.22
N ASN A 149 11.32 49.87 14.77
CA ASN A 149 12.40 48.90 14.55
C ASN A 149 12.10 47.52 15.14
N LEU A 150 11.46 47.44 16.31
CA LEU A 150 11.02 46.18 16.90
C LEU A 150 9.98 45.50 16.02
N VAL A 151 9.00 46.25 15.52
CA VAL A 151 7.94 45.75 14.64
C VAL A 151 8.53 45.29 13.31
N TYR A 152 9.36 46.11 12.65
CA TYR A 152 10.04 45.71 11.42
C TYR A 152 10.97 44.51 11.62
N GLY A 153 11.73 44.46 12.72
CA GLY A 153 12.61 43.35 13.05
C GLY A 153 11.84 42.05 13.31
N ALA A 154 10.74 42.11 14.06
CA ALA A 154 9.87 40.96 14.30
C ALA A 154 9.27 40.42 13.00
N PHE A 155 8.73 41.30 12.14
CA PHE A 155 8.20 40.90 10.83
C PHE A 155 9.29 40.34 9.92
N SER A 156 10.47 40.95 9.88
CA SER A 156 11.60 40.49 9.09
C SER A 156 12.09 39.11 9.54
N ASN A 157 12.12 38.85 10.85
CA ASN A 157 12.49 37.54 11.40
C ASN A 157 11.47 36.47 11.03
N VAL A 158 10.18 36.76 11.19
CA VAL A 158 9.11 35.83 10.78
C VAL A 158 9.17 35.57 9.27
N TYR A 159 9.32 36.62 8.46
CA TYR A 159 9.49 36.49 7.01
C TYR A 159 10.68 35.60 6.67
N THR A 160 11.85 35.86 7.27
CA THR A 160 13.07 35.09 6.97
C THR A 160 12.95 33.63 7.39
N MET A 161 12.29 33.36 8.53
CA MET A 161 12.01 32.01 9.00
C MET A 161 11.09 31.26 8.04
N VAL A 162 9.95 31.86 7.67
CA VAL A 162 8.98 31.28 6.74
C VAL A 162 9.62 31.10 5.36
N TYR A 163 10.37 32.10 4.90
CA TYR A 163 11.08 32.05 3.63
C TYR A 163 12.07 30.88 3.59
N THR A 164 12.91 30.75 4.61
CA THR A 164 13.93 29.70 4.69
C THR A 164 13.28 28.32 4.78
N ALA A 165 12.24 28.17 5.59
CA ALA A 165 11.49 26.93 5.72
C ALA A 165 10.83 26.54 4.38
N GLY A 166 10.20 27.48 3.69
CA GLY A 166 9.57 27.26 2.39
C GLY A 166 10.58 26.88 1.30
N GLN A 167 11.73 27.55 1.23
CA GLN A 167 12.79 27.19 0.28
C GLN A 167 13.38 25.81 0.58
N THR A 168 13.54 25.46 1.87
CA THR A 168 13.99 24.13 2.29
C THR A 168 12.97 23.06 1.92
N TRP A 169 11.67 23.36 2.07
CA TRP A 169 10.58 22.47 1.67
C TRP A 169 10.61 22.20 0.16
N ILE A 170 10.61 23.25 -0.68
CA ILE A 170 10.63 23.13 -2.15
C ILE A 170 11.83 22.30 -2.64
N ALA A 171 12.99 22.44 -1.98
CA ALA A 171 14.19 21.69 -2.32
C ALA A 171 14.22 20.25 -1.76
N SER A 172 13.30 19.89 -0.85
CA SER A 172 13.28 18.58 -0.21
C SER A 172 12.65 17.50 -1.10
N PRO A 173 13.09 16.23 -1.02
CA PRO A 173 12.48 15.13 -1.78
C PRO A 173 10.99 14.94 -1.49
N THR A 174 10.59 15.07 -0.22
CA THR A 174 9.18 14.96 0.20
C THR A 174 8.36 16.13 -0.35
N GLY A 175 8.91 17.35 -0.29
CA GLY A 175 8.26 18.54 -0.85
C GLY A 175 8.01 18.40 -2.33
N GLN A 176 9.00 17.95 -3.12
CA GLN A 176 8.82 17.71 -4.55
C GLN A 176 7.71 16.70 -4.88
N GLN A 177 7.55 15.64 -4.06
CA GLN A 177 6.47 14.66 -4.26
C GLN A 177 5.09 15.24 -3.97
N VAL A 178 4.95 15.98 -2.86
CA VAL A 178 3.69 16.58 -2.43
C VAL A 178 3.31 17.74 -3.36
N ASP A 179 4.26 18.64 -3.62
CA ASP A 179 4.09 19.80 -4.49
C ASP A 179 3.77 19.34 -5.92
N GLY A 180 4.34 18.24 -6.41
CA GLY A 180 3.99 17.70 -7.73
C GLY A 180 2.51 17.36 -7.88
N VAL A 181 1.88 16.80 -6.83
CA VAL A 181 0.44 16.49 -6.83
C VAL A 181 -0.40 17.77 -6.72
N ILE A 182 0.02 18.70 -5.86
CA ILE A 182 -0.70 19.96 -5.61
C ILE A 182 -0.61 20.91 -6.81
N ASN A 183 0.56 21.01 -7.43
CA ASN A 183 0.83 21.91 -8.54
C ASN A 183 0.21 21.41 -9.85
N GLY A 184 -0.02 20.10 -10.02
CA GLY A 184 -0.55 19.53 -11.26
C GLY A 184 -1.76 20.27 -11.85
N PRO A 185 -2.83 20.50 -11.07
CA PRO A 185 -3.98 21.29 -11.53
C PRO A 185 -3.64 22.76 -11.86
N PHE A 186 -2.71 23.38 -11.12
CA PHE A 186 -2.31 24.77 -11.34
C PHE A 186 -1.46 24.93 -12.60
N VAL A 187 -0.53 24.01 -12.85
CA VAL A 187 0.23 23.98 -14.09
C VAL A 187 -0.70 23.70 -15.28
N ALA A 188 -1.66 22.78 -15.13
CA ALA A 188 -2.60 22.45 -16.20
C ALA A 188 -3.51 23.65 -16.58
N LEU A 189 -3.99 24.42 -15.61
CA LEU A 189 -4.90 25.54 -15.85
C LEU A 189 -4.17 26.86 -16.11
N PHE A 190 -3.16 27.17 -15.30
CA PHE A 190 -2.47 28.45 -15.29
C PHE A 190 -1.06 28.40 -15.86
N GLY A 191 -0.47 27.22 -16.09
CA GLY A 191 0.90 27.10 -16.59
C GLY A 191 1.94 27.59 -15.60
N ARG A 192 1.63 27.47 -14.30
CA ARG A 192 2.46 27.96 -13.20
C ARG A 192 2.18 27.11 -11.96
N ASP A 193 3.20 26.91 -11.14
CA ASP A 193 3.07 26.18 -9.88
C ASP A 193 2.24 26.98 -8.86
N LEU A 194 1.61 26.28 -7.92
CA LEU A 194 1.06 26.92 -6.73
C LEU A 194 2.17 27.24 -5.73
N ILE A 195 3.08 26.27 -5.54
CA ILE A 195 4.24 26.33 -4.65
C ILE A 195 5.44 25.84 -5.46
N GLY A 196 6.45 26.67 -5.66
CA GLY A 196 7.63 26.25 -6.42
C GLY A 196 8.48 27.42 -6.87
N ASN A 197 9.77 27.20 -7.12
CA ASN A 197 10.64 28.28 -7.59
C ASN A 197 10.51 28.57 -9.08
N GLY A 198 9.66 27.87 -9.83
CA GLY A 198 9.64 28.00 -11.28
C GLY A 198 10.80 27.28 -11.96
N VAL A 199 10.71 27.17 -13.28
CA VAL A 199 11.64 26.42 -14.14
C VAL A 199 12.76 27.34 -14.61
N ASN A 200 13.99 27.00 -14.22
CA ASN A 200 15.19 27.68 -14.68
C ASN A 200 15.34 27.57 -16.21
N GLY A 201 15.68 28.68 -16.85
CA GLY A 201 15.94 28.74 -18.29
C GLY A 201 14.71 28.51 -19.16
N PHE A 202 13.49 28.67 -18.63
CA PHE A 202 12.28 28.51 -19.41
C PHE A 202 12.17 29.60 -20.48
N THR A 203 11.98 29.18 -21.73
CA THR A 203 11.87 30.07 -22.91
C THR A 203 10.55 29.89 -23.66
N GLY A 204 9.69 28.98 -23.18
CA GLY A 204 8.41 28.68 -23.81
C GLY A 204 7.37 29.77 -23.54
N ALA A 205 6.32 29.80 -24.36
CA ALA A 205 5.11 30.55 -24.04
C ALA A 205 4.24 29.74 -23.07
N ASN A 206 3.50 30.43 -22.19
CA ASN A 206 2.46 29.78 -21.41
C ASN A 206 1.27 29.45 -22.33
N THR A 207 0.98 28.16 -22.50
CA THR A 207 -0.09 27.67 -23.39
C THR A 207 -1.26 27.07 -22.63
N SER A 208 -1.25 27.14 -21.29
CA SER A 208 -2.35 26.62 -20.48
C SER A 208 -3.63 27.46 -20.69
N PRO A 209 -4.83 26.87 -20.49
CA PRO A 209 -6.11 27.49 -20.86
C PRO A 209 -6.35 28.88 -20.25
N ILE A 210 -5.90 29.09 -19.01
CA ILE A 210 -5.99 30.39 -18.31
C ILE A 210 -4.64 31.11 -18.34
N GLY A 211 -3.52 30.39 -18.35
CA GLY A 211 -2.18 30.98 -18.42
C GLY A 211 -1.92 31.77 -19.71
N GLY A 212 -2.39 31.26 -20.85
CA GLY A 212 -2.20 31.85 -22.18
C GLY A 212 -2.88 33.20 -22.41
N ILE A 213 -3.74 33.67 -21.49
CA ILE A 213 -4.31 35.02 -21.53
C ILE A 213 -3.30 36.11 -21.11
N GLY A 214 -2.11 35.72 -20.62
CA GLY A 214 -1.00 36.62 -20.30
C GLY A 214 -1.06 37.28 -18.92
N ALA A 215 -2.09 37.01 -18.11
CA ALA A 215 -2.27 37.65 -16.80
C ALA A 215 -1.59 36.92 -15.63
N ASN A 216 -1.17 35.66 -15.82
CA ASN A 216 -0.82 34.75 -14.71
C ASN A 216 0.65 34.36 -14.64
N GLY A 217 1.49 34.86 -15.55
CA GLY A 217 2.89 34.46 -15.70
C GLY A 217 3.07 33.21 -16.55
N SER A 218 4.17 32.48 -16.34
CA SER A 218 4.60 31.29 -17.06
C SER A 218 5.28 30.30 -16.11
N LEU A 219 5.74 29.15 -16.63
CA LEU A 219 6.52 28.19 -15.85
C LEU A 219 7.85 28.77 -15.35
N ALA A 220 8.34 29.88 -15.92
CA ALA A 220 9.52 30.55 -15.38
C ALA A 220 9.27 31.16 -14.00
N ASP A 221 8.03 31.55 -13.69
CA ASP A 221 7.70 32.31 -12.48
C ASP A 221 7.57 31.39 -11.25
N GLY A 222 7.86 31.95 -10.07
CA GLY A 222 7.68 31.27 -8.79
C GLY A 222 6.21 31.00 -8.52
N GLY A 223 5.87 30.10 -7.60
CA GLY A 223 4.49 29.70 -7.38
C GLY A 223 3.59 30.85 -6.92
N PHE A 224 2.28 30.74 -7.13
CA PHE A 224 1.33 31.77 -6.71
C PHE A 224 1.37 32.06 -5.21
N LEU A 225 1.56 31.03 -4.37
CA LEU A 225 1.62 31.18 -2.92
C LEU A 225 3.05 31.35 -2.42
N PHE A 226 4.00 30.67 -3.05
CA PHE A 226 5.37 30.68 -2.58
C PHE A 226 6.38 30.27 -3.67
N GLY A 227 7.50 31.00 -3.72
CA GLY A 227 8.68 30.70 -4.54
C GLY A 227 9.27 31.91 -5.26
N ASN A 228 10.51 31.77 -5.73
CA ASN A 228 11.36 32.91 -6.12
C ASN A 228 11.37 33.26 -7.61
N GLY A 229 10.84 32.40 -8.46
CA GLY A 229 11.08 32.50 -9.91
C GLY A 229 12.38 31.83 -10.32
N GLY A 230 12.32 31.22 -11.50
CA GLY A 230 13.41 30.50 -12.13
C GLY A 230 14.42 31.48 -12.70
N THR A 231 15.66 31.05 -12.79
CA THR A 231 16.71 31.85 -13.43
C THR A 231 16.43 32.02 -14.92
N GLY A 232 16.83 33.16 -15.48
CA GLY A 232 16.69 33.42 -16.91
C GLY A 232 17.53 32.47 -17.77
N ALA A 233 17.10 32.26 -19.02
CA ALA A 233 17.86 31.44 -19.96
C ALA A 233 19.08 32.20 -20.50
N ALA A 234 20.22 31.50 -20.64
CA ALA A 234 21.43 32.07 -21.23
C ALA A 234 21.21 32.49 -22.69
N GLY A 235 21.97 33.49 -23.14
CA GLY A 235 21.93 33.95 -24.53
C GLY A 235 22.39 32.88 -25.52
N THR A 236 21.76 32.88 -26.70
CA THR A 236 22.18 32.04 -27.84
C THR A 236 22.68 32.93 -28.98
N ALA A 237 23.27 32.33 -30.02
CA ALA A 237 23.68 33.07 -31.21
C ALA A 237 22.52 33.79 -31.94
N ALA A 238 21.26 33.40 -31.69
CA ALA A 238 20.07 34.09 -32.19
C ALA A 238 19.45 35.07 -31.17
N HIS A 239 19.91 35.02 -29.91
CA HIS A 239 19.40 35.84 -28.80
C HIS A 239 20.53 36.15 -27.80
N HIS A 240 21.40 37.08 -28.17
CA HIS A 240 22.68 37.31 -27.49
C HIS A 240 22.54 37.75 -26.02
N THR A 241 21.43 38.36 -25.63
CA THR A 241 21.18 38.84 -24.25
C THR A 241 20.55 37.81 -23.32
N GLY A 242 20.10 36.66 -23.85
CA GLY A 242 19.33 35.69 -23.06
C GLY A 242 17.90 36.14 -22.77
N PHE A 243 17.21 35.36 -21.93
CA PHE A 243 15.85 35.63 -21.48
C PHE A 243 15.86 36.02 -19.99
N ALA A 244 14.95 36.89 -19.58
CA ALA A 244 14.78 37.24 -18.17
C ALA A 244 14.35 36.01 -17.35
N GLY A 245 14.70 36.02 -16.06
CA GLY A 245 14.15 35.06 -15.10
C GLY A 245 12.69 35.34 -14.78
N GLY A 246 12.04 34.38 -14.13
CA GLY A 246 10.67 34.57 -13.66
C GLY A 246 10.59 35.44 -12.41
N ALA A 247 9.42 36.02 -12.19
CA ALA A 247 9.09 36.77 -11.00
C ALA A 247 8.82 35.84 -9.80
N ALA A 248 9.08 36.34 -8.59
CA ALA A 248 8.65 35.70 -7.35
C ALA A 248 7.17 36.01 -7.08
N GLY A 249 6.39 35.02 -6.65
CA GLY A 249 5.04 35.20 -6.08
C GLY A 249 4.05 36.07 -6.87
N LEU A 250 2.96 36.46 -6.21
CA LEU A 250 2.06 37.56 -6.62
C LEU A 250 2.39 38.82 -5.82
#